data_AF-A0A1Q7CD66-F1
#
_entry.id   AF-A0A1Q7CD66-F1
#
_cell.length_a   1.000
_cell.length_b   1.000
_cell.length_c   1.000
_cell.angle_alpha   90.00
_cell.angle_beta   90.00
_cell.angle_gamma   90.00
#
_symmetry.space_group_name_H-M   'P 1'
#
loop_
_entity.id
_entity.type
_entity.pdbx_description
1 polymer ?
#
loop_
_entity_poly.entity_id
_entity_poly.type
_entity_poly.pdbx_seq_one_letter_code
_entity_poly.pdbx_strand_id
1 'polypeptide(L)'
;MLKLFPSEPLGPAYMSALLQPFPAARLVPTGGITAANAGAYLKAGAAAVAMGSSLFPGARIAADGPRVVAPLVAEALAAVR
;
A
#
# COMPACT_ATOMS: atom_id res chain seq x y z
N MET A 1 7.10 -5.82 -13.24
CA MET A 1 6.66 -5.26 -11.95
C MET A 1 6.32 -6.45 -11.04
N LEU A 2 6.74 -6.43 -9.78
CA LEU A 2 6.71 -7.57 -8.86
C LEU A 2 5.97 -7.20 -7.58
N LYS A 3 5.09 -8.09 -7.11
CA LYS A 3 4.39 -7.94 -5.84
C LYS A 3 5.32 -8.30 -4.69
N LEU A 4 5.45 -7.40 -3.71
CA LEU A 4 6.12 -7.68 -2.43
C LEU A 4 5.03 -7.95 -1.39
N PHE A 5 4.92 -9.20 -0.92
CA PHE A 5 3.85 -9.61 0.00
C PHE A 5 4.34 -10.68 0.97
N PRO A 6 4.03 -10.57 2.28
CA PRO A 6 3.41 -9.42 2.96
C PRO A 6 4.41 -8.29 3.21
N SER A 7 4.02 -7.03 3.01
CA SER A 7 4.93 -5.89 3.16
C SER A 7 5.03 -5.37 4.59
N GLU A 8 3.91 -5.27 5.32
CA GLU A 8 3.87 -4.66 6.65
C GLU A 8 4.85 -5.23 7.68
N PRO A 9 5.07 -6.56 7.79
CA PRO A 9 6.02 -7.10 8.77
C PRO A 9 7.48 -6.67 8.54
N LEU A 10 7.86 -6.35 7.30
CA LEU A 10 9.25 -6.03 6.92
C LEU A 10 9.45 -4.53 6.68
N GLY A 11 8.39 -3.82 6.31
CA GLY A 11 8.36 -2.37 6.19
C GLY A 11 9.08 -1.81 4.95
N PRO A 12 9.05 -0.47 4.78
CA PRO A 12 9.69 0.23 3.66
C PRO A 12 11.21 0.04 3.59
N ALA A 13 11.88 -0.10 4.74
CA ALA A 13 13.34 -0.25 4.81
C ALA A 13 13.81 -1.54 4.14
N TYR A 14 13.12 -2.66 4.38
CA TYR A 14 13.41 -3.93 3.71
C TYR A 14 13.21 -3.83 2.20
N MET A 15 12.13 -3.20 1.74
CA MET A 15 11.89 -3.00 0.31
C MET A 15 13.00 -2.16 -0.34
N SER A 16 13.44 -1.07 0.31
CA SER A 16 14.58 -0.27 -0.16
C SER A 16 15.87 -1.10 -0.25
N ALA A 17 16.11 -1.97 0.74
CA ALA A 17 17.26 -2.87 0.74
C ALA A 17 17.22 -3.87 -0.45
N LEU A 18 16.04 -4.36 -0.85
CA LEU A 18 15.90 -5.23 -2.03
C LEU A 18 16.28 -4.53 -3.34
N LEU A 19 16.13 -3.21 -3.43
CA LEU A 19 16.52 -2.46 -4.63
C LEU A 19 18.05 -2.34 -4.78
N GLN A 20 18.84 -2.62 -3.74
CA GLN A 20 20.31 -2.60 -3.82
C GLN A 20 20.86 -3.69 -4.76
N PRO A 21 20.54 -4.99 -4.56
CA PRO A 21 20.93 -6.03 -5.52
C PRO A 21 20.07 -6.05 -6.79
N PHE A 22 18.86 -5.47 -6.76
CA PHE A 22 17.92 -5.48 -7.89
C PHE A 22 17.50 -4.06 -8.32
N PRO A 23 18.42 -3.21 -8.80
CA PRO A 23 18.14 -1.79 -9.07
C PRO A 23 17.11 -1.53 -10.17
N ALA A 24 16.90 -2.50 -11.07
CA ALA A 24 15.90 -2.42 -12.13
C ALA A 24 14.52 -2.98 -11.71
N ALA A 25 14.41 -3.58 -10.52
CA ALA A 25 13.16 -4.14 -10.05
C ALA A 25 12.12 -3.04 -9.82
N ARG A 26 10.89 -3.27 -10.28
CA ARG A 26 9.73 -2.43 -9.95
C ARG A 26 8.87 -3.18 -8.93
N LEU A 27 9.01 -2.83 -7.65
CA LEU A 27 8.32 -3.49 -6.55
C LEU A 27 6.99 -2.78 -6.23
N VAL A 28 5.97 -3.58 -5.91
CA VAL A 28 4.64 -3.13 -5.48
C VAL A 28 4.33 -3.75 -4.12
N PRO A 29 4.68 -3.07 -3.01
CA PRO A 29 4.34 -3.51 -1.67
C PRO A 29 2.82 -3.68 -1.51
N THR A 30 2.45 -4.83 -0.99
CA THR A 30 1.08 -5.28 -0.74
C THR A 30 1.00 -5.99 0.60
N GLY A 31 -0.13 -5.87 1.29
CA GLY A 31 -0.35 -6.46 2.62
C GLY A 31 0.04 -5.49 3.72
N GLY A 32 -0.98 -5.00 4.44
CA GLY A 32 -0.85 -3.99 5.51
C GLY A 32 -0.53 -2.57 5.04
N ILE A 33 -0.78 -2.26 3.76
CA ILE A 33 -0.64 -0.89 3.24
C ILE A 33 -1.91 -0.08 3.57
N THR A 34 -1.72 1.12 4.11
CA THR A 34 -2.76 2.09 4.49
C THR A 34 -2.41 3.48 3.96
N ALA A 35 -3.34 4.42 4.00
CA ALA A 35 -3.06 5.82 3.68
C ALA A 35 -1.89 6.38 4.51
N ALA A 36 -1.82 6.01 5.80
CA ALA A 36 -0.80 6.48 6.72
C ALA A 36 0.63 6.01 6.38
N ASN A 37 0.81 4.84 5.76
CA ASN A 37 2.15 4.29 5.47
C ASN A 37 2.51 4.26 3.98
N ALA A 38 1.55 4.49 3.08
CA ALA A 38 1.75 4.47 1.63
C ALA A 38 2.89 5.37 1.16
N GLY A 39 2.92 6.62 1.66
CA GLY A 39 3.97 7.58 1.32
C GLY A 39 5.38 7.13 1.70
N ALA A 40 5.53 6.36 2.78
CA ALA A 40 6.83 5.83 3.20
C ALA A 40 7.36 4.77 2.22
N TYR A 41 6.50 3.90 1.70
CA TYR A 41 6.86 2.93 0.67
C TYR A 41 7.21 3.61 -0.67
N LEU A 42 6.44 4.62 -1.08
CA LEU A 42 6.74 5.37 -2.31
C LEU A 42 8.11 6.08 -2.19
N LYS A 43 8.38 6.74 -1.07
CA LYS A 43 9.69 7.36 -0.79
C LYS A 43 10.84 6.34 -0.75
N ALA A 44 10.57 5.11 -0.36
CA ALA A 44 11.55 4.02 -0.34
C ALA A 44 11.81 3.39 -1.72
N GLY A 45 11.18 3.90 -2.80
CA GLY A 45 11.40 3.46 -4.17
C GLY A 45 10.37 2.48 -4.72
N ALA A 46 9.21 2.34 -4.06
CA ALA A 46 8.12 1.53 -4.59
C ALA A 46 7.63 2.12 -5.93
N ALA A 47 7.40 1.25 -6.92
CA ALA A 47 6.85 1.68 -8.20
C ALA A 47 5.36 2.07 -8.11
N ALA A 48 4.65 1.42 -7.19
CA ALA A 48 3.28 1.71 -6.79
C ALA A 48 3.04 1.05 -5.42
N VAL A 49 1.92 1.37 -4.76
CA VAL A 49 1.47 0.67 -3.55
C VAL A 49 0.12 0.01 -3.81
N ALA A 50 -0.13 -1.15 -3.21
CA ALA A 50 -1.41 -1.84 -3.33
C ALA A 50 -2.12 -1.93 -1.97
N MET A 51 -3.32 -1.34 -1.90
CA MET A 51 -4.17 -1.33 -0.72
C MET A 51 -5.36 -2.26 -0.91
N GLY A 52 -5.65 -3.08 0.10
CA GLY A 52 -6.74 -4.06 0.09
C GLY A 52 -7.78 -3.72 1.16
N SER A 53 -7.76 -4.46 2.27
CA SER A 53 -8.70 -4.29 3.40
C SER A 53 -8.75 -2.89 3.99
N SER A 54 -7.71 -2.07 3.82
CA SER A 54 -7.69 -0.66 4.22
C SER A 54 -8.61 0.23 3.39
N LEU A 55 -8.86 -0.11 2.13
CA LEU A 55 -9.84 0.56 1.26
C LEU A 55 -11.18 -0.17 1.19
N PHE A 56 -11.15 -1.49 1.33
CA PHE A 56 -12.32 -2.37 1.22
C PHE A 56 -12.56 -3.17 2.51
N PRO A 57 -12.91 -2.51 3.63
CA PRO A 57 -13.15 -3.19 4.90
C PRO A 57 -14.45 -3.99 4.84
N GLY A 58 -14.36 -5.31 4.59
CA GLY A 58 -15.52 -6.18 4.32
C GLY A 58 -16.62 -6.11 5.38
N ALA A 59 -16.27 -6.15 6.67
CA ALA A 59 -17.24 -6.04 7.77
C ALA A 59 -17.98 -4.69 7.76
N ARG A 60 -17.26 -3.60 7.50
CA ARG A 60 -17.84 -2.26 7.45
C ARG A 60 -18.70 -2.06 6.20
N ILE A 61 -18.27 -2.59 5.06
CA ILE A 61 -19.08 -2.59 3.83
C ILE A 61 -20.39 -3.36 4.05
N ALA A 62 -20.34 -4.49 4.76
CA ALA A 62 -21.53 -5.28 5.08
C ALA A 62 -22.49 -4.53 6.02
N ALA A 63 -21.97 -3.77 6.99
CA ALA A 63 -22.78 -3.03 7.96
C ALA A 63 -23.32 -1.69 7.40
N ASP A 64 -22.47 -0.92 6.74
CA ASP A 64 -22.72 0.49 6.39
C ASP A 64 -22.95 0.70 4.87
N GLY A 65 -22.82 -0.36 4.07
CA GLY A 65 -22.93 -0.34 2.62
C GLY A 65 -21.66 0.13 1.89
N PRO A 66 -21.62 0.02 0.55
CA PRO A 66 -20.41 0.28 -0.24
C PRO A 66 -19.95 1.75 -0.26
N ARG A 67 -20.81 2.69 0.17
CA ARG A 67 -20.47 4.13 0.20
C ARG A 67 -19.33 4.46 1.17
N VAL A 68 -19.01 3.57 2.12
CA VAL A 68 -17.86 3.74 3.02
C VAL A 68 -16.51 3.71 2.32
N VAL A 69 -16.43 3.15 1.10
CA VAL A 69 -15.18 3.03 0.34
C VAL A 69 -14.73 4.37 -0.23
N ALA A 70 -15.66 5.21 -0.70
CA ALA A 70 -15.34 6.48 -1.35
C ALA A 70 -14.44 7.42 -0.50
N PRO A 71 -14.75 7.69 0.79
CA PRO A 71 -13.87 8.51 1.62
C PRO A 71 -12.50 7.85 1.88
N LEU A 72 -12.43 6.52 2.01
CA LEU A 72 -11.16 5.80 2.20
C LEU A 72 -10.25 5.94 0.98
N VAL A 73 -10.82 5.86 -0.22
CA VAL A 73 -10.08 6.10 -1.47
C VAL A 73 -9.62 7.54 -1.57
N ALA A 74 -10.48 8.51 -1.21
CA ALA A 74 -10.11 9.93 -1.21
C ALA A 74 -8.93 10.21 -0.26
N GLU A 75 -8.95 9.65 0.95
CA GLU A 75 -7.87 9.73 1.93
C GLU A 75 -6.57 9.11 1.38
N ALA A 76 -6.65 7.89 0.82
CA ALA A 76 -5.48 7.22 0.24
C ALA A 76 -4.87 8.00 -0.92
N LEU A 77 -5.69 8.59 -1.80
CA LEU A 77 -5.22 9.43 -2.90
C LEU A 77 -4.57 10.72 -2.40
N ALA A 78 -5.10 11.32 -1.33
CA ALA A 78 -4.49 12.50 -0.72
C ALA A 78 -3.13 12.19 -0.08
N ALA A 79 -2.95 10.99 0.47
CA ALA A 79 -1.71 10.58 1.13
C ALA A 79 -0.55 10.21 0.17
N VAL A 80 -0.84 10.02 -1.13
CA VAL A 80 0.16 9.62 -2.15
C VAL A 80 0.36 10.65 -3.26
N ARG A 81 -0.27 11.83 -3.12
CA ARG A 81 -0.08 12.99 -4.00
C ARG A 81 1.17 13.79 -3.64
#